data_AF-A0A1R3WMJ1-F1
#
_entry.id   AF-A0A1R3WMJ1-F1
#
_cell.length_a   1.000
_cell.length_b   1.000
_cell.length_c   1.000
_cell.angle_alpha   90.00
_cell.angle_beta   90.00
_cell.angle_gamma   90.00
#
_symmetry.space_group_name_H-M   'P 1'
#
loop_
_entity.id
_entity.type
_entity.pdbx_description
1 polymer ?
#
loop_
_entity_poly.entity_id
_entity_poly.type
_entity_poly.pdbx_seq_one_letter_code
_entity_poly.pdbx_strand_id
1 'polypeptide(L)'
;MVLAPEAQILILIGIILAVAYLGIFPTLEEKTINKLMGIDLALNVLALIVAGAWFWGTGVTFTLVFYETNWAIFTIVCFALLEIPLFLNFAKKHGIRLDGRDDHD
;
A
#
# COMPACT_ATOMS: atom_id res chain seq x y z
N MET A 1 -20.50 9.56 14.79
CA MET A 1 -19.22 9.04 15.33
C MET A 1 -18.12 9.63 14.48
N VAL A 2 -17.27 10.50 15.03
CA VAL A 2 -16.07 10.99 14.31
C VAL A 2 -15.03 9.88 14.40
N LEU A 3 -14.62 9.35 13.25
CA LEU A 3 -13.59 8.33 13.21
C LEU A 3 -12.22 8.97 13.51
N ALA A 4 -11.35 8.28 14.26
CA ALA A 4 -10.00 8.78 14.50
C ALA A 4 -9.25 8.94 13.16
N PRO A 5 -8.45 10.01 12.95
CA PRO A 5 -7.69 10.23 11.72
C PRO A 5 -6.84 9.02 11.30
N GLU A 6 -6.21 8.36 12.26
CA GLU A 6 -5.41 7.15 12.06
C GLU A 6 -6.26 6.01 11.48
N ALA A 7 -7.46 5.81 12.03
CA ALA A 7 -8.39 4.80 11.55
C ALA A 7 -8.88 5.12 10.13
N GLN A 8 -9.06 6.40 9.77
CA GLN A 8 -9.45 6.79 8.42
C GLN A 8 -8.39 6.39 7.40
N ILE A 9 -7.11 6.66 7.68
CA ILE A 9 -6.00 6.27 6.80
C ILE A 9 -5.85 4.75 6.75
N LEU A 10 -5.96 4.05 7.88
CA LEU A 10 -5.87 2.59 7.90
C LEU A 10 -6.99 1.92 7.09
N ILE A 11 -8.22 2.44 7.17
CA ILE A 11 -9.34 1.95 6.36
C ILE A 11 -9.10 2.23 4.88
N LEU A 12 -8.64 3.44 4.54
CA LEU A 12 -8.30 3.79 3.16
C LEU A 12 -7.28 2.81 2.57
N ILE A 13 -6.17 2.59 3.27
CA ILE A 13 -5.11 1.66 2.86
C ILE A 13 -5.68 0.24 2.74
N GLY A 14 -6.46 -0.21 3.73
CA GLY A 14 -7.09 -1.52 3.71
C GLY A 14 -8.00 -1.75 2.51
N ILE A 15 -8.80 -0.74 2.13
CA ILE A 15 -9.65 -0.79 0.94
C ILE A 15 -8.81 -0.86 -0.33
N ILE A 16 -7.77 -0.01 -0.45
CA ILE A 16 -6.88 0.02 -1.61
C ILE A 16 -6.21 -1.36 -1.80
N LEU A 17 -5.65 -1.93 -0.73
CA LEU A 17 -5.04 -3.25 -0.75
C LEU A 17 -6.07 -4.35 -1.05
N ALA A 18 -7.28 -4.26 -0.51
CA ALA A 18 -8.34 -5.22 -0.84
C ALA A 18 -8.68 -5.19 -2.34
N VAL A 19 -8.83 -4.01 -2.94
CA VAL A 19 -9.07 -3.86 -4.38
C VAL A 19 -7.89 -4.41 -5.20
N ALA A 20 -6.67 -4.14 -4.76
CA ALA A 20 -5.46 -4.63 -5.43
C ALA A 20 -5.37 -6.16 -5.42
N TYR A 21 -5.44 -6.77 -4.23
CA TYR A 21 -5.22 -8.21 -4.07
C TYR A 21 -6.43 -9.08 -4.44
N LEU A 22 -7.66 -8.57 -4.28
CA LEU A 22 -8.89 -9.31 -4.61
C LEU A 22 -9.43 -8.99 -6.00
N GLY A 23 -9.08 -7.84 -6.59
CA GLY A 23 -9.59 -7.41 -7.90
C GLY A 23 -8.51 -7.38 -8.98
N ILE A 24 -7.48 -6.57 -8.79
CA ILE A 24 -6.45 -6.34 -9.82
C ILE A 24 -5.58 -7.58 -10.02
N PHE A 25 -5.00 -8.12 -8.94
CA PHE A 25 -4.04 -9.22 -8.98
C PHE A 25 -4.58 -10.56 -9.51
N PRO A 26 -5.86 -10.96 -9.27
CA PRO A 26 -6.40 -12.17 -9.92
C PRO A 26 -6.68 -11.97 -11.41
N THR A 27 -6.82 -10.73 -11.88
CA THR A 27 -7.08 -10.42 -13.30
C THR A 27 -5.79 -10.38 -14.13
N LEU A 28 -4.61 -10.34 -13.50
CA LEU A 28 -3.33 -10.37 -14.20
C LEU A 28 -3.04 -11.78 -14.73
N GLU A 29 -3.05 -11.94 -16.06
CA GLU A 29 -2.66 -13.18 -16.76
C GLU A 29 -1.17 -13.52 -16.55
N GLU A 30 -0.30 -12.51 -16.50
CA GLU A 30 1.13 -12.64 -16.22
C GLU A 30 1.50 -11.90 -14.93
N LYS A 31 1.99 -12.65 -13.94
CA LYS A 31 2.32 -12.14 -12.60
C LYS A 31 3.81 -11.83 -12.48
N THR A 32 4.29 -10.93 -13.33
CA THR A 32 5.68 -10.45 -13.29
C THR A 32 5.87 -9.44 -12.16
N ILE A 33 7.01 -9.48 -11.47
CA ILE A 33 7.35 -8.54 -10.39
C ILE A 33 7.23 -7.08 -10.84
N ASN A 34 7.71 -6.75 -12.04
CA ASN A 34 7.68 -5.37 -12.53
C ASN A 34 6.26 -4.80 -12.63
N LYS A 35 5.28 -5.61 -13.04
CA LYS A 35 3.86 -5.19 -13.08
C LYS A 35 3.32 -5.00 -11.67
N LEU A 36 3.65 -5.91 -10.75
CA LEU A 36 3.23 -5.83 -9.35
C LEU A 36 3.77 -4.56 -8.68
N MET A 37 5.07 -4.30 -8.82
CA MET A 37 5.72 -3.10 -8.29
C MET A 37 5.15 -1.80 -8.89
N GLY A 38 4.84 -1.80 -10.20
CA GLY A 38 4.22 -0.65 -10.86
C GLY A 38 2.82 -0.35 -10.31
N ILE A 39 2.02 -1.39 -10.06
CA ILE A 39 0.69 -1.25 -9.46
C ILE A 39 0.80 -0.79 -8.01
N ASP A 40 1.67 -1.41 -7.20
CA ASP A 40 1.92 -1.02 -5.80
C ASP A 40 2.30 0.47 -5.70
N LEU A 41 3.25 0.92 -6.53
CA LEU A 41 3.66 2.33 -6.54
C LEU A 41 2.48 3.26 -6.87
N ALA A 42 1.67 2.90 -7.87
CA ALA A 42 0.50 3.69 -8.23
C ALA A 42 -0.54 3.74 -7.10
N LEU A 43 -0.76 2.63 -6.39
CA LEU A 43 -1.68 2.56 -5.26
C LEU A 43 -1.18 3.35 -4.04
N ASN A 44 0.12 3.33 -3.77
CA ASN A 44 0.74 4.12 -2.71
C ASN A 44 0.62 5.63 -3.01
N VAL A 45 0.92 6.04 -4.25
CA VAL A 45 0.71 7.43 -4.70
C VAL A 45 -0.76 7.83 -4.59
N LEU A 46 -1.69 6.96 -4.98
CA LEU A 46 -3.13 7.21 -4.83
C LEU A 46 -3.52 7.40 -3.36
N ALA A 47 -3.03 6.55 -2.46
CA ALA A 47 -3.27 6.67 -1.02
C ALA A 47 -2.77 8.02 -0.48
N LEU A 48 -1.58 8.46 -0.90
CA LEU A 48 -1.01 9.76 -0.54
C LEU A 48 -1.83 10.93 -1.07
N ILE A 49 -2.33 10.87 -2.31
CA ILE A 49 -3.18 11.93 -2.88
C ILE A 49 -4.47 12.06 -2.05
N VAL A 50 -5.12 10.95 -1.71
CA VAL A 50 -6.36 10.97 -0.92
C VAL A 50 -6.10 11.44 0.51
N ALA A 51 -5.05 10.94 1.17
CA ALA A 51 -4.67 11.38 2.51
C ALA A 51 -4.32 12.88 2.53
N GLY A 52 -3.61 13.36 1.50
CA GLY A 52 -3.35 14.78 1.30
C GLY A 52 -4.65 15.56 1.14
N ALA A 53 -5.57 15.13 0.29
CA ALA A 53 -6.86 15.81 0.12
C ALA A 53 -7.68 15.91 1.42
N TRP A 54 -7.54 14.96 2.34
CA TRP A 54 -8.24 14.97 3.63
C TRP A 54 -7.55 15.79 4.71
N PHE A 55 -6.22 15.68 4.82
CA PHE A 55 -5.48 16.20 5.98
C PHE A 55 -4.57 17.39 5.67
N TRP A 56 -4.42 17.76 4.40
CA TRP A 56 -3.61 18.92 4.02
C TRP A 56 -4.17 20.21 4.62
N GLY A 57 -3.32 20.95 5.35
CA GLY A 57 -3.71 22.21 5.99
C GLY A 57 -4.59 22.06 7.24
N THR A 58 -4.92 20.83 7.66
CA THR A 58 -5.74 20.60 8.86
C THR A 58 -4.98 20.72 10.18
N GLY A 59 -3.64 20.62 10.14
CA GLY A 59 -2.79 20.63 11.34
C GLY A 59 -2.90 19.39 12.22
N VAL A 60 -3.59 18.34 11.75
CA VAL A 60 -3.74 17.07 12.46
C VAL A 60 -2.39 16.34 12.55
N THR A 61 -2.00 15.97 13.77
CA THR A 61 -0.85 15.11 14.04
C THR A 61 -1.28 13.65 14.08
N PHE A 62 -0.43 12.77 13.57
CA PHE A 62 -0.66 11.33 13.53
C PHE A 62 0.34 10.63 14.44
N THR A 63 -0.11 9.66 15.24
CA THR A 63 0.79 8.91 16.11
C THR A 63 1.21 7.59 15.48
N LEU A 64 2.48 7.47 15.15
CA LEU A 64 3.10 6.26 14.63
C LEU A 64 3.75 5.46 15.78
N VAL A 65 2.98 4.58 16.43
CA VAL A 65 3.32 3.68 17.56
C VAL A 65 4.02 4.35 18.77
N PHE A 66 5.16 5.01 18.56
CA PHE A 66 5.97 5.70 19.57
C PHE A 66 6.34 7.15 19.19
N TYR A 67 6.04 7.63 17.97
CA TYR A 67 6.41 8.97 17.51
C TYR A 67 5.26 9.68 16.82
N GLU A 68 5.14 10.99 17.02
CA GLU A 68 4.20 11.82 16.25
C GLU A 68 4.78 12.16 14.88
N THR A 69 3.92 12.16 13.86
CA THR A 69 4.29 12.38 12.47
C THR A 69 3.15 13.05 11.70
N ASN A 70 3.39 13.34 10.42
CA ASN A 70 2.39 13.91 9.53
C ASN A 70 1.62 12.81 8.78
N TRP A 71 0.50 13.20 8.16
CA TRP A 71 -0.33 12.28 7.38
C TRP A 71 0.45 11.56 6.27
N ALA A 72 1.47 12.19 5.67
CA ALA A 72 2.22 11.61 4.54
C ALA A 72 3.11 10.45 5.01
N ILE A 73 3.94 10.68 6.02
CA ILE A 73 4.81 9.66 6.61
C ILE A 73 3.95 8.55 7.24
N PHE A 74 2.89 8.91 7.96
CA PHE A 74 1.97 7.93 8.52
C PHE A 74 1.38 7.02 7.43
N THR A 75 0.89 7.60 6.33
CA THR A 75 0.34 6.84 5.20
C THR A 75 1.37 5.91 4.60
N ILE A 76 2.58 6.40 4.28
CA ILE A 76 3.64 5.58 3.66
C ILE A 76 4.02 4.39 4.55
N VAL A 77 4.24 4.64 5.84
CA VAL A 77 4.66 3.58 6.77
C VAL A 77 3.54 2.57 6.97
N CYS A 78 2.30 3.00 7.20
CA CYS A 78 1.17 2.09 7.35
C CYS A 78 0.89 1.29 6.07
N PHE A 79 1.06 1.92 4.89
CA PHE A 79 0.90 1.25 3.60
C PHE A 79 1.92 0.12 3.48
N ALA A 80 3.21 0.44 3.64
CA ALA A 80 4.29 -0.54 3.56
C ALA A 80 4.12 -1.68 4.59
N LEU A 81 3.74 -1.36 5.83
CA LEU A 81 3.54 -2.37 6.87
C LEU A 81 2.42 -3.38 6.55
N LEU A 82 1.37 -2.95 5.84
CA LEU A 82 0.27 -3.82 5.43
C LEU A 82 0.55 -4.51 4.09
N GLU A 83 1.19 -3.82 3.16
CA GLU A 83 1.52 -4.28 1.82
C GLU A 83 2.61 -5.37 1.84
N ILE A 84 3.74 -5.14 2.52
CA ILE A 84 4.88 -6.07 2.57
C ILE A 84 4.45 -7.51 2.94
N PRO A 85 3.70 -7.78 4.02
CA PRO A 85 3.30 -9.14 4.36
C PRO A 85 2.35 -9.74 3.31
N LEU A 86 1.47 -8.94 2.70
CA LEU A 86 0.60 -9.40 1.61
C LEU A 86 1.40 -9.76 0.37
N PHE A 87 2.36 -8.92 -0.01
CA PHE A 87 3.25 -9.13 -1.16
C PHE A 87 4.09 -10.39 -0.96
N LEU A 88 4.70 -10.56 0.22
CA LEU A 88 5.48 -11.76 0.56
C LEU A 88 4.63 -13.03 0.50
N ASN A 89 3.40 -13.00 1.04
CA ASN A 89 2.49 -14.14 0.98
C ASN A 89 2.06 -14.45 -0.47
N PHE A 90 1.80 -13.42 -1.26
CA PHE A 90 1.42 -13.55 -2.66
C PHE A 90 2.57 -14.09 -3.52
N ALA A 91 3.78 -13.57 -3.36
CA ALA A 91 4.98 -14.02 -4.04
C ALA A 91 5.27 -15.49 -3.72
N LYS A 92 5.18 -15.88 -2.44
CA LYS A 92 5.33 -17.27 -2.00
C LYS A 92 4.27 -18.18 -2.63
N LYS A 93 3.02 -17.75 -2.70
CA LYS A 93 1.90 -18.55 -3.26
C LYS A 93 2.02 -18.77 -4.76
N HIS A 94 2.58 -17.81 -5.49
CA HIS A 94 2.69 -17.85 -6.96
C HIS A 94 4.09 -18.24 -7.46
N GLY A 95 5.02 -18.58 -6.56
CA GLY A 95 6.38 -18.97 -6.94
C GLY A 95 7.18 -17.86 -7.63
N ILE A 96 6.79 -16.60 -7.42
CA ILE A 96 7.41 -15.44 -8.05
C ILE A 96 8.82 -15.27 -7.45
N ARG A 97 9.86 -15.48 -8.28
CA ARG A 97 11.26 -15.32 -7.86
C ARG A 97 11.60 -13.86 -7.70
N LEU A 98 11.88 -13.43 -6.48
CA LEU A 98 12.34 -12.07 -6.14
C LEU A 98 13.73 -11.69 -6.71
N ASP A 99 14.32 -12.54 -7.56
CA ASP A 99 15.70 -12.42 -8.04
C ASP A 99 15.84 -11.52 -9.29
N GLY A 100 14.75 -11.04 -9.90
CA GLY A 100 14.81 -10.07 -11.01
C GLY A 100 15.70 -10.50 -12.20
N ARG A 101 15.94 -11.80 -12.35
CA ARG A 101 16.77 -12.38 -13.41
C ARG A 101 15.85 -13.08 -14.39
N ASP A 102 15.67 -12.45 -15.53
CA ASP A 102 14.95 -12.99 -16.67
C ASP A 102 15.82 -14.10 -17.27
N ASP A 103 15.27 -15.28 -17.49
CA ASP A 103 15.94 -16.46 -18.04
C ASP A 103 16.17 -16.40 -19.56
N HIS A 104 16.32 -15.19 -20.11
CA HIS A 104 16.72 -14.96 -21.49
C HIS A 104 18.19 -14.53 -21.57
N ASP A 105 19.10 -15.49 -21.35
CA ASP A 105 20.48 -15.49 -21.87
C ASP A 105 20.66 -16.70 -22.81
#